data_AF-A0A815UR62-F1
#
_entry.id   AF-A0A815UR62-F1
#
_cell.length_a   1.000
_cell.length_b   1.000
_cell.length_c   1.000
_cell.angle_alpha   90.00
_cell.angle_beta   90.00
_cell.angle_gamma   90.00
#
_symmetry.space_group_name_H-M   'P 1'
#
loop_
_entity.id
_entity.type
_entity.pdbx_description
1 polymer ?
#
loop_
_entity_poly.entity_id
_entity_poly.type
_entity_poly.pdbx_seq_one_letter_code
_entity_poly.pdbx_strand_id
1 'polypeptide(L)'
;MPYLHKNRTIQLSHIPRYWAINPTDNTTMEWHDPEESGCNLQLMTSCRDTPPLRTISKDSCLGQIIGSLPLSSCHANHVSHSGVFVRQLTDNVWVTSSSESLHCLKIPQIEYRTSNHPTLNISQQIILPSVALVNVTPGYTILCPGFTLVGRPRTSNVSSLIILNDMGLFSINMSIVDVYRGCLSTPHR
;
A
#
# COMPACT_ATOMS: atom_id res chain seq x y z
N MET A 1 1.21 -0.89 9.83
CA MET A 1 0.40 -0.16 8.84
C MET A 1 -0.02 1.15 9.48
N PRO A 2 0.08 2.31 8.81
CA PRO A 2 -0.48 3.55 9.33
C PRO A 2 -2.01 3.40 9.37
N TYR A 3 -2.63 3.86 10.45
CA TYR A 3 -4.07 3.82 10.63
C TYR A 3 -4.51 5.14 11.27
N LEU A 4 -5.55 5.76 10.72
CA LEU A 4 -6.10 6.99 11.27
C LEU A 4 -7.10 6.65 12.37
N HIS A 5 -6.76 6.93 13.63
CA HIS A 5 -7.63 6.74 14.78
C HIS A 5 -7.75 8.03 15.57
N LYS A 6 -8.98 8.53 15.78
CA LYS A 6 -9.25 9.77 16.53
C LYS A 6 -8.38 10.95 16.07
N ASN A 7 -8.32 11.18 14.75
CA ASN A 7 -7.52 12.22 14.10
C ASN A 7 -6.00 12.12 14.33
N ARG A 8 -5.49 10.94 14.71
CA ARG A 8 -4.05 10.69 14.83
C ARG A 8 -3.67 9.48 14.00
N THR A 9 -2.57 9.59 13.25
CA THR A 9 -1.97 8.45 12.56
C THR A 9 -1.20 7.63 13.58
N ILE A 10 -1.64 6.40 13.82
CA ILE A 10 -0.93 5.42 14.63
C ILE A 10 -0.30 4.37 13.71
N GLN A 11 0.85 3.81 14.09
CA GLN A 11 1.38 2.64 13.42
C GLN A 11 0.93 1.40 14.18
N LEU A 12 0.05 0.66 13.54
CA LEU A 12 -0.31 -0.68 13.96
C LEU A 12 0.86 -1.61 13.64
N SER A 13 1.40 -2.24 14.68
CA SER A 13 2.38 -3.33 14.56
C SER A 13 1.66 -4.68 14.64
N HIS A 14 2.32 -5.74 14.16
CA HIS A 14 1.81 -7.12 14.24
C HIS A 14 0.42 -7.35 13.62
N ILE A 15 0.01 -6.54 12.63
CA ILE A 15 -1.17 -6.88 11.83
C ILE A 15 -0.81 -8.13 11.03
N PRO A 16 -1.58 -9.22 11.15
CA PRO A 16 -1.38 -10.42 10.34
C PRO A 16 -1.51 -10.08 8.86
N ARG A 17 -0.77 -10.81 8.02
CA ARG A 17 -0.80 -10.60 6.57
C ARG A 17 -2.03 -11.31 6.00
N TYR A 18 -3.18 -10.64 6.06
CA TYR A 18 -4.41 -11.15 5.46
C TYR A 18 -4.41 -10.94 3.94
N TRP A 19 -4.93 -11.93 3.22
CA TRP A 19 -5.06 -11.88 1.76
C TRP A 19 -6.48 -11.51 1.32
N ALA A 20 -7.49 -11.80 2.15
CA ALA A 20 -8.85 -11.33 1.94
C ALA A 20 -9.58 -11.12 3.27
N ILE A 21 -10.46 -10.12 3.30
CA ILE A 21 -11.34 -9.79 4.43
C ILE A 21 -12.75 -9.70 3.83
N ASN A 22 -13.69 -10.50 4.35
CA ASN A 22 -15.11 -10.37 4.04
C ASN A 22 -15.80 -9.72 5.25
N PRO A 23 -16.14 -8.42 5.15
CA PRO A 23 -16.74 -7.69 6.26
C PRO A 23 -18.20 -8.09 6.52
N THR A 24 -18.92 -8.59 5.52
CA THR A 24 -20.32 -9.02 5.64
C THR A 24 -20.44 -10.24 6.53
N ASP A 25 -19.57 -11.23 6.30
CA ASP A 25 -19.59 -12.49 7.04
C ASP A 25 -18.64 -12.49 8.24
N ASN A 26 -17.93 -11.37 8.47
CA ASN A 26 -16.89 -11.23 9.49
C ASN A 26 -15.87 -12.40 9.43
N THR A 27 -15.43 -12.73 8.21
CA THR A 27 -14.44 -13.78 7.94
C THR A 27 -13.19 -13.21 7.29
N THR A 28 -12.06 -13.82 7.59
CA THR A 28 -10.75 -13.52 7.00
C THR A 28 -10.15 -14.75 6.36
N MET A 29 -9.32 -14.48 5.38
CA MET A 29 -8.47 -15.45 4.72
C MET A 29 -7.01 -15.07 4.94
N GLU A 30 -6.27 -15.96 5.58
CA GLU A 30 -4.85 -15.76 5.91
C GLU A 30 -4.02 -16.92 5.36
N TRP A 31 -2.99 -16.60 4.59
CA TRP A 31 -1.92 -17.54 4.28
C TRP A 31 -0.78 -17.27 5.26
N HIS A 32 -0.49 -18.23 6.14
CA HIS A 32 0.61 -18.10 7.09
C HIS A 32 1.98 -18.18 6.43
N ASP A 33 2.11 -18.93 5.33
CA ASP A 33 3.35 -19.03 4.58
C ASP A 33 3.09 -19.39 3.10
N PRO A 34 3.47 -18.56 2.13
CA PRO A 34 3.39 -18.91 0.71
C PRO A 34 4.35 -20.06 0.32
N GLU A 35 5.35 -20.41 1.14
CA GLU A 35 6.20 -21.57 0.89
C GLU A 35 5.58 -22.88 1.42
N GLU A 36 4.77 -22.84 2.48
CA GLU A 36 4.05 -24.03 2.99
C GLU A 36 2.82 -24.39 2.15
N SER A 37 2.28 -23.43 1.39
CA SER A 37 1.02 -23.62 0.65
C SER A 37 1.13 -24.52 -0.58
N GLY A 38 2.30 -25.09 -0.89
CA GLY A 38 2.58 -25.84 -2.12
C GLY A 38 2.34 -25.04 -3.41
N CYS A 39 1.90 -23.79 -3.28
CA CYS A 39 1.40 -22.95 -4.33
C CYS A 39 2.41 -21.84 -4.57
N ASN A 40 3.27 -22.06 -5.55
CA ASN A 40 4.13 -21.02 -6.03
C ASN A 40 3.31 -20.00 -6.83
N LEU A 41 2.85 -18.95 -6.16
CA LEU A 41 2.06 -17.86 -6.75
C LEU A 41 2.81 -17.09 -7.87
N GLN A 42 4.13 -17.24 -7.99
CA GLN A 42 4.89 -16.67 -9.11
C GLN A 42 4.78 -17.52 -10.39
N LEU A 43 4.57 -18.83 -10.25
CA LEU A 43 4.54 -19.80 -11.36
C LEU A 43 3.12 -20.26 -11.72
N MET A 44 2.19 -20.26 -10.76
CA MET A 44 0.82 -20.72 -10.96
C MET A 44 -0.17 -19.57 -10.88
N THR A 45 -0.97 -19.42 -11.94
CA THR A 45 -2.07 -18.44 -12.01
C THR A 45 -3.27 -18.81 -11.14
N SER A 46 -3.39 -20.07 -10.72
CA SER A 46 -4.39 -20.53 -9.75
C SER A 46 -3.80 -21.52 -8.77
N CYS A 47 -4.01 -21.28 -7.47
CA CYS A 47 -3.79 -22.25 -6.41
C CYS A 47 -5.14 -22.91 -6.07
N ARG A 48 -5.18 -24.25 -5.97
CA ARG A 48 -6.40 -24.98 -5.56
C ARG A 48 -6.56 -25.06 -4.05
N ASP A 49 -5.51 -24.75 -3.30
CA ASP A 49 -5.60 -24.70 -1.85
C ASP A 49 -6.33 -23.42 -1.47
N THR A 50 -7.58 -23.59 -1.02
CA THR A 50 -8.33 -22.51 -0.38
C THR A 50 -7.86 -22.49 1.07
N PRO A 51 -7.18 -21.42 1.52
CA PRO A 51 -6.75 -21.34 2.91
C PRO A 51 -8.01 -21.28 3.79
N PRO A 52 -7.92 -21.76 5.04
CA PRO A 52 -9.09 -21.87 5.90
C PRO A 52 -9.72 -20.50 6.15
N LEU A 53 -11.03 -20.41 5.90
CA LEU A 53 -11.81 -19.25 6.34
C LEU A 53 -11.82 -19.23 7.87
N ARG A 54 -11.33 -18.13 8.44
CA ARG A 54 -11.34 -17.91 9.89
C ARG A 54 -12.33 -16.81 10.22
N THR A 55 -13.16 -17.04 11.22
CA THR A 55 -13.98 -15.99 11.82
C THR A 55 -13.08 -14.99 12.51
N ILE A 56 -13.35 -13.70 12.29
CA ILE A 56 -12.56 -12.63 12.88
C ILE A 56 -13.00 -12.49 14.34
N SER A 57 -12.11 -12.86 15.27
CA SER A 57 -12.35 -12.63 16.68
C SER A 57 -12.50 -11.14 16.96
N LYS A 58 -13.58 -10.74 17.65
CA LYS A 58 -13.82 -9.34 18.06
C LYS A 58 -12.72 -8.82 18.99
N ASP A 59 -12.04 -9.73 19.70
CA ASP A 59 -10.95 -9.40 20.61
C ASP A 59 -9.59 -9.29 19.90
N SER A 60 -9.51 -9.64 18.60
CA SER A 60 -8.31 -9.43 17.80
C SER A 60 -8.17 -7.97 17.36
N CYS A 61 -6.94 -7.51 17.13
CA CYS A 61 -6.71 -6.15 16.61
C CYS A 61 -7.49 -5.89 15.30
N LEU A 62 -7.53 -6.87 14.38
CA LEU A 62 -8.30 -6.74 13.15
C LEU A 62 -9.82 -6.67 13.42
N GLY A 63 -10.34 -7.51 14.31
CA GLY A 63 -11.75 -7.48 14.70
C GLY A 63 -12.16 -6.16 15.33
N GLN A 64 -11.28 -5.55 16.12
CA GLN A 64 -11.51 -4.21 16.68
C GLN A 64 -11.53 -3.13 15.60
N ILE A 65 -10.65 -3.22 14.60
CA ILE A 65 -10.61 -2.27 13.48
C ILE A 65 -11.91 -2.37 12.66
N ILE A 66 -12.32 -3.57 12.26
CA ILE A 66 -13.52 -3.79 11.44
C ILE A 66 -14.78 -3.43 12.23
N GLY A 67 -14.84 -3.81 13.50
CA GLY A 67 -15.96 -3.50 14.38
C GLY A 67 -16.01 -2.06 14.88
N SER A 68 -15.07 -1.19 14.47
CA SER A 68 -14.94 0.17 14.99
C SER A 68 -14.88 0.24 16.53
N LEU A 69 -14.27 -0.77 17.16
CA LEU A 69 -14.14 -0.89 18.61
C LEU A 69 -12.87 -0.16 19.12
N PRO A 70 -12.74 0.08 20.44
CA PRO A 70 -11.49 0.53 21.03
C PRO A 70 -10.35 -0.43 20.69
N LEU A 71 -9.20 0.10 20.24
CA LEU A 71 -8.04 -0.66 19.78
C LEU A 71 -7.18 -1.20 20.94
N SER A 72 -7.80 -1.82 21.96
CA SER A 72 -7.10 -2.33 23.14
C SER A 72 -6.18 -3.52 22.85
N SER A 73 -6.48 -4.28 21.80
CA SER A 73 -5.71 -5.47 21.39
C SER A 73 -4.69 -5.16 20.29
N CYS A 74 -4.59 -3.90 19.86
CA CYS A 74 -3.61 -3.47 18.88
C CYS A 74 -2.36 -2.94 19.58
N HIS A 75 -1.19 -3.47 19.24
CA HIS A 75 0.08 -2.84 19.59
C HIS A 75 0.30 -1.59 18.72
N ALA A 76 -0.15 -0.45 19.23
CA ALA A 76 0.09 0.86 18.65
C ALA A 76 1.44 1.39 19.14
N ASN A 77 2.42 1.47 18.24
CA ASN A 77 3.64 2.21 18.52
C ASN A 77 3.39 3.68 18.15
N HIS A 78 3.72 4.58 19.07
CA HIS A 78 3.81 6.00 18.75
C HIS A 78 4.99 6.17 17.79
N VAL A 79 4.71 6.34 16.50
CA VAL A 79 5.75 6.72 15.55
C VAL A 79 6.16 8.13 15.87
N SER A 80 7.44 8.33 16.12
CA SER A 80 8.06 9.64 16.21
C SER A 80 7.85 10.38 14.90
N HIS A 81 6.84 11.27 14.84
CA HIS A 81 6.63 12.49 14.04
C HIS A 81 7.22 12.64 12.62
N SER A 82 7.77 11.62 11.96
CA SER A 82 7.88 11.65 10.51
C SER A 82 6.45 11.51 10.01
N GLY A 83 5.78 12.65 9.78
CA GLY A 83 4.38 12.76 9.37
C GLY A 83 4.06 12.12 8.02
N VAL A 84 4.97 11.29 7.50
CA VAL A 84 4.84 10.51 6.29
C VAL A 84 5.23 9.06 6.56
N PHE A 85 4.32 8.15 6.25
CA PHE A 85 4.54 6.73 6.10
C PHE A 85 4.83 6.41 4.63
N VAL A 86 5.88 5.63 4.38
CA VAL A 86 6.27 5.19 3.03
C VAL A 86 6.63 3.72 3.09
N ARG A 87 6.07 2.92 2.19
CA ARG A 87 6.41 1.50 2.07
C ARG A 87 6.33 1.03 0.63
N GLN A 88 7.35 0.32 0.17
CA GLN A 88 7.32 -0.38 -1.11
C GLN A 88 6.47 -1.65 -0.96
N LEU A 89 5.51 -1.85 -1.87
CA LEU A 89 4.69 -3.07 -1.90
C LEU A 89 5.36 -4.12 -2.79
N THR A 90 5.54 -3.81 -4.07
CA THR A 90 6.17 -4.67 -5.08
C THR A 90 6.85 -3.81 -6.14
N ASP A 91 8.02 -4.19 -6.64
CA ASP A 91 8.78 -3.50 -7.71
C ASP A 91 8.75 -1.96 -7.65
N ASN A 92 7.79 -1.35 -8.34
CA ASN A 92 7.65 0.09 -8.52
C ASN A 92 6.38 0.65 -7.87
N VAL A 93 5.62 -0.18 -7.15
CA VAL A 93 4.41 0.18 -6.44
C VAL A 93 4.76 0.51 -5.00
N TRP A 94 4.46 1.73 -4.61
CA TRP A 94 4.68 2.28 -3.28
C TRP A 94 3.34 2.69 -2.68
N VAL A 95 3.19 2.50 -1.37
CA VAL A 95 2.12 3.11 -0.60
C VAL A 95 2.71 4.23 0.24
N THR A 96 2.08 5.40 0.16
CA THR A 96 2.43 6.56 0.97
C THR A 96 1.22 7.03 1.76
N SER A 97 1.45 7.52 2.98
CA SER A 97 0.42 8.19 3.76
C SER A 97 1.02 9.36 4.52
N SER A 98 0.39 10.53 4.46
CA SER A 98 0.77 11.75 5.13
C SER A 98 -0.45 12.46 5.71
N SER A 99 -0.25 13.42 6.61
CA SER A 99 -1.35 14.26 7.14
C SER A 99 -1.95 15.16 6.06
N GLU A 100 -1.13 15.60 5.10
CA GLU A 100 -1.50 16.54 4.04
C GLU A 100 -1.02 16.06 2.68
N SER A 101 -1.51 16.68 1.61
CA SER A 101 -1.01 16.43 0.25
C SER A 101 0.45 16.88 0.12
N LEU A 102 1.26 16.09 -0.58
CA LEU A 102 2.69 16.33 -0.75
C LEU A 102 3.00 16.75 -2.18
N HIS A 103 3.71 17.87 -2.34
CA HIS A 103 4.25 18.29 -3.63
C HIS A 103 5.58 17.59 -3.87
N CYS A 104 5.64 16.77 -4.91
CA CYS A 104 6.80 15.99 -5.28
C CYS A 104 7.26 16.33 -6.71
N LEU A 105 8.47 15.91 -7.04
CA LEU A 105 9.07 16.07 -8.37
C LEU A 105 9.42 14.71 -8.95
N LYS A 106 8.91 14.42 -10.14
CA LYS A 106 9.30 13.26 -10.93
C LYS A 106 10.48 13.65 -11.82
N ILE A 107 11.60 12.95 -11.66
CA ILE A 107 12.83 13.18 -12.42
C ILE A 107 13.36 11.88 -13.05
N PRO A 108 14.03 11.93 -14.21
CA PRO A 108 14.77 10.78 -14.75
C PRO A 108 15.91 10.36 -13.80
N GLN A 109 16.10 9.06 -13.58
CA GLN A 109 17.17 8.55 -12.69
C GLN A 109 18.58 8.92 -13.15
N ILE A 110 18.77 9.09 -14.46
CA ILE A 110 20.07 9.42 -15.05
C ILE A 110 20.56 10.77 -14.49
N GLU A 111 19.67 11.76 -14.40
CA GLU A 111 19.98 13.11 -13.90
C GLU A 111 20.26 13.14 -12.39
N TYR A 112 19.58 12.27 -11.63
CA TYR A 112 19.78 12.15 -10.18
C TYR A 112 21.20 11.68 -9.83
N ARG A 113 21.83 10.87 -10.69
CA ARG A 113 23.17 10.30 -10.44
C ARG A 113 24.32 11.20 -10.89
N THR A 114 24.10 12.03 -11.91
CA THR A 114 25.19 12.76 -12.59
C THR A 114 25.33 14.22 -12.17
N SER A 115 24.39 14.77 -11.39
CA SER A 115 24.42 16.20 -11.03
C SER A 115 24.34 16.44 -9.53
N ASN A 116 25.24 17.28 -9.02
CA ASN A 116 25.08 17.88 -7.68
C ASN A 116 23.91 18.89 -7.65
N HIS A 117 23.46 19.35 -8.82
CA HIS A 117 22.30 20.21 -9.02
C HIS A 117 21.51 19.73 -10.24
N PRO A 118 20.38 19.03 -10.06
CA PRO A 118 19.55 18.60 -11.17
C PRO A 118 19.05 19.82 -11.93
N THR A 119 19.38 19.90 -13.22
CA THR A 119 18.80 20.89 -14.13
C THR A 119 17.30 20.66 -14.18
N LEU A 120 16.54 21.54 -13.53
CA LEU A 120 15.10 21.44 -13.26
C LEU A 120 14.20 21.29 -14.52
N ASN A 121 14.78 21.38 -15.71
CA ASN A 121 14.07 21.60 -16.97
C ASN A 121 13.26 20.38 -17.46
N ILE A 122 13.52 19.17 -16.96
CA ILE A 122 12.78 17.94 -17.31
C ILE A 122 11.93 17.44 -16.12
N SER A 123 11.94 18.16 -14.99
CA SER A 123 11.18 17.74 -13.82
C SER A 123 9.67 17.98 -14.00
N GLN A 124 8.87 16.95 -13.72
CA GLN A 124 7.42 17.07 -13.70
C GLN A 124 6.95 17.16 -12.24
N GLN A 125 6.24 18.23 -11.89
CA GLN A 125 5.60 18.32 -10.58
C GLN A 125 4.43 17.34 -10.49
N ILE A 126 4.34 16.62 -9.38
CA ILE A 126 3.22 15.74 -9.05
C ILE A 126 2.74 16.05 -7.63
N ILE A 127 1.45 15.86 -7.35
CA ILE A 127 0.88 16.04 -6.02
C ILE A 127 0.40 14.68 -5.54
N LEU A 128 0.99 14.18 -4.45
CA LEU A 128 0.53 12.96 -3.80
C LEU A 128 -0.55 13.32 -2.77
N PRO A 129 -1.75 12.72 -2.82
CA PRO A 129 -2.76 12.91 -1.77
C PRO A 129 -2.30 12.31 -0.44
N SER A 130 -3.02 12.63 0.65
CA SER A 130 -2.74 12.14 2.02
C SER A 130 -2.63 10.62 2.13
N VAL A 131 -3.28 9.85 1.24
CA VAL A 131 -3.05 8.41 1.08
C VAL A 131 -2.98 8.11 -0.40
N ALA A 132 -1.84 7.58 -0.86
CA ALA A 132 -1.62 7.32 -2.27
C ALA A 132 -1.01 5.94 -2.49
N LEU A 133 -1.50 5.25 -3.53
CA LEU A 133 -0.79 4.16 -4.17
C LEU A 133 -0.08 4.71 -5.40
N VAL A 134 1.24 4.63 -5.43
CA VAL A 134 2.09 5.28 -6.43
C VAL A 134 2.84 4.21 -7.22
N ASN A 135 2.57 4.13 -8.53
CA ASN A 135 3.34 3.31 -9.45
C ASN A 135 4.42 4.15 -10.16
N VAL A 136 5.67 4.02 -9.71
CA VAL A 136 6.79 4.81 -10.24
C VAL A 136 7.23 4.25 -11.58
N THR A 137 7.24 5.07 -12.64
CA THR A 137 7.72 4.62 -13.95
C THR A 137 9.17 4.10 -13.85
N PRO A 138 9.50 2.93 -14.42
CA PRO A 138 10.88 2.44 -14.47
C PRO A 138 11.84 3.50 -15.02
N GLY A 139 13.00 3.66 -14.36
CA GLY A 139 14.00 4.67 -14.77
C GLY A 139 13.68 6.10 -14.32
N TYR A 140 12.59 6.30 -13.58
CA TYR A 140 12.28 7.58 -12.92
C TYR A 140 12.39 7.46 -11.41
N THR A 141 12.52 8.62 -10.77
CA THR A 141 12.50 8.80 -9.32
C THR A 141 11.51 9.90 -8.98
N ILE A 142 10.72 9.70 -7.93
CA ILE A 142 9.84 10.71 -7.37
C ILE A 142 10.48 11.21 -6.07
N LEU A 143 10.88 12.47 -6.07
CA LEU A 143 11.42 13.19 -4.92
C LEU A 143 10.30 13.90 -4.17
N CYS A 144 10.12 13.57 -2.90
CA CYS A 144 9.15 14.20 -2.02
C CYS A 144 9.85 14.79 -0.79
N PRO A 145 9.21 15.71 -0.03
CA PRO A 145 9.77 16.20 1.21
C PRO A 145 10.05 15.05 2.19
N GLY A 146 11.33 14.80 2.47
CA GLY A 146 11.80 13.81 3.46
C GLY A 146 11.92 12.36 2.96
N PHE A 147 11.55 12.04 1.71
CA PHE A 147 11.69 10.68 1.17
C PHE A 147 11.77 10.64 -0.36
N THR A 148 12.07 9.47 -0.91
CA THR A 148 12.23 9.27 -2.34
C THR A 148 11.65 7.92 -2.76
N LEU A 149 10.87 7.91 -3.85
CA LEU A 149 10.32 6.70 -4.44
C LEU A 149 11.08 6.38 -5.73
N VAL A 150 11.66 5.19 -5.83
CA VAL A 150 12.57 4.83 -6.91
C VAL A 150 11.90 3.79 -7.81
N GLY A 151 11.78 4.11 -9.10
CA GLY A 151 11.29 3.19 -10.14
C GLY A 151 12.43 2.35 -10.70
N ARG A 152 12.51 1.09 -10.30
CA ARG A 152 13.51 0.15 -10.80
C ARG A 152 13.16 -0.30 -12.22
N PRO A 153 14.17 -0.50 -13.09
CA PRO A 153 13.97 -1.22 -14.35
C PRO A 153 13.35 -2.58 -14.04
N ARG A 154 12.32 -3.00 -14.79
CA ARG A 154 11.79 -4.36 -14.68
C ARG A 154 12.91 -5.32 -15.09
N THR A 155 13.59 -5.89 -14.11
CA THR A 155 14.36 -7.10 -14.31
C THR A 155 13.32 -8.20 -14.50
N SER A 156 13.32 -8.79 -15.68
CA SER A 156 12.26 -9.65 -16.22
C SER A 156 11.78 -10.77 -15.28
N ASN A 157 10.48 -11.08 -15.40
CA ASN A 157 9.79 -12.34 -15.06
C ASN A 157 9.32 -12.61 -13.62
N VAL A 158 9.05 -11.60 -12.79
CA VAL A 158 8.29 -11.83 -11.54
C VAL A 158 6.82 -11.45 -11.73
N SER A 159 5.97 -12.46 -11.81
CA SER A 159 4.51 -12.30 -11.79
C SER A 159 4.08 -11.85 -10.40
N SER A 160 3.59 -10.62 -10.29
CA SER A 160 2.99 -10.12 -9.04
C SER A 160 1.47 -10.18 -9.15
N LEU A 161 0.83 -11.01 -8.32
CA LEU A 161 -0.62 -11.02 -8.16
C LEU A 161 -1.02 -9.86 -7.25
N ILE A 162 -1.67 -8.84 -7.82
CA ILE A 162 -2.33 -7.78 -7.04
C ILE A 162 -3.81 -8.09 -7.09
N ILE A 163 -4.38 -8.57 -5.98
CA ILE A 163 -5.83 -8.73 -5.84
C ILE A 163 -6.39 -7.33 -5.57
N LEU A 164 -6.86 -6.68 -6.63
CA LEU A 164 -7.63 -5.46 -6.55
C LEU A 164 -9.10 -5.85 -6.41
N ASN A 165 -9.73 -5.40 -5.32
CA ASN A 165 -11.17 -5.52 -5.19
C ASN A 165 -11.81 -4.62 -6.25
N ASP A 166 -12.68 -5.18 -7.08
CA ASP A 166 -13.30 -4.55 -8.24
C ASP A 166 -13.79 -3.13 -7.93
N MET A 167 -13.27 -2.12 -8.66
CA MET A 167 -13.89 -0.83 -9.04
C MET A 167 -12.87 0.20 -9.61
N GLY A 168 -12.00 -0.19 -10.57
CA GLY A 168 -11.20 0.83 -11.27
C GLY A 168 -10.23 0.31 -12.34
N LEU A 169 -10.54 0.60 -13.61
CA LEU A 169 -9.66 0.40 -14.77
C LEU A 169 -8.38 1.24 -14.65
N PHE A 170 -7.23 0.60 -14.46
CA PHE A 170 -5.93 1.27 -14.54
C PHE A 170 -5.42 1.31 -15.99
N SER A 171 -5.35 2.51 -16.56
CA SER A 171 -4.64 2.75 -17.81
C SER A 171 -3.12 2.84 -17.56
N ILE A 172 -2.32 2.47 -18.57
CA ILE A 172 -0.88 2.18 -18.47
C ILE A 172 -0.01 3.45 -18.27
N ASN A 173 -0.63 4.62 -18.20
CA ASN A 173 0.04 5.89 -17.92
C ASN A 173 -0.18 6.28 -16.46
N MET A 174 0.78 5.93 -15.59
CA MET A 174 0.86 6.36 -14.17
C MET A 174 -0.49 6.59 -13.48
N SER A 175 -1.12 5.53 -13.00
CA SER A 175 -2.27 5.66 -12.12
C SER A 175 -1.82 6.00 -10.70
N ILE A 176 -2.09 7.22 -10.26
CA ILE A 176 -2.14 7.55 -8.82
C ILE A 176 -3.56 7.23 -8.37
N VAL A 177 -3.69 6.31 -7.44
CA VAL A 177 -4.99 5.86 -6.94
C VAL A 177 -5.20 6.49 -5.56
N ASP A 178 -6.24 7.30 -5.44
CA ASP A 178 -6.76 7.74 -4.15
C ASP A 178 -7.55 6.58 -3.53
N VAL A 179 -6.90 5.84 -2.64
CA VAL A 179 -7.48 4.68 -1.97
C VAL A 179 -8.65 5.08 -1.07
N TYR A 180 -8.63 6.30 -0.52
CA TYR A 180 -9.62 6.75 0.46
C TYR A 180 -11.00 6.97 -0.17
N ARG A 181 -11.04 7.54 -1.38
CA ARG A 181 -12.30 7.71 -2.14
C ARG A 181 -12.92 6.37 -2.57
N GLY A 182 -12.11 5.34 -2.79
CA GLY A 182 -12.59 4.01 -3.14
C GLY A 182 -13.30 3.29 -1.98
N CYS A 183 -12.90 3.54 -0.73
CA CYS A 183 -13.47 2.88 0.44
C CYS A 183 -14.75 3.55 0.99
N LEU A 184 -14.98 4.83 0.71
CA LEU A 184 -16.13 5.58 1.24
C LEU A 184 -17.39 5.49 0.37
N SER A 185 -17.33 4.82 -0.78
CA SER A 185 -18.43 4.77 -1.75
C SER A 185 -19.39 3.59 -1.57
N THR A 186 -19.26 2.77 -0.52
CA THR A 186 -20.27 1.75 -0.19
C THR A 186 -21.43 2.37 0.59
N PRO A 187 -22.66 2.44 0.03
CA PRO A 187 -23.82 2.91 0.77
C PRO A 187 -24.20 1.88 1.84
N HIS A 188 -24.30 2.32 3.08
CA HIS A 188 -25.00 1.57 4.12
C HIS A 188 -26.48 1.45 3.71
N ARG A 189 -26.92 0.21 3.45
CA ARG A 189 -28.33 -0.19 3.43
C ARG A 189 -28.63 -1.00 4.68
#